data_AF-A0A2J0Q7G9-F1
#
_entry.id   AF-A0A2J0Q7G9-F1
#
_cell.length_a   1.000
_cell.length_b   1.000
_cell.length_c   1.000
_cell.angle_alpha   90.00
_cell.angle_beta   90.00
_cell.angle_gamma   90.00
#
_symmetry.space_group_name_H-M   'P 1'
#
loop_
_entity.id
_entity.type
_entity.pdbx_description
1 polymer ?
#
loop_
_entity_poly.entity_id
_entity_poly.type
_entity_poly.pdbx_seq_one_letter_code
_entity_poly.pdbx_strand_id
1 'polypeptide(L)'
;MTPDIIRAIGIRRKDLELFYKIESVIQNCGDVMLDSDRLVSCHMVTRALAKFFQLKYVDGHFGDGAWEHSWLILGKDLIIDAYPWSMVGGPTLVHVGLMSPWRRLYTEFEIPRLKKDTFKKDTIKVTEEIEKTIKRLGISI
;
A
#
# COMPACT_ATOMS: atom_id res chain seq x y z
N MET A 1 -3.34 -13.95 9.33
CA MET A 1 -3.95 -14.93 8.40
C MET A 1 -3.54 -16.34 8.84
N THR A 2 -4.43 -17.33 8.88
CA THR A 2 -4.05 -18.69 9.30
C THR A 2 -3.28 -19.42 8.18
N PRO A 3 -2.37 -20.37 8.51
CA PRO A 3 -1.61 -21.13 7.51
C PRO A 3 -2.46 -21.86 6.46
N ASP A 4 -3.69 -22.25 6.83
CA ASP A 4 -4.59 -22.97 5.93
C ASP A 4 -5.19 -22.07 4.85
N ILE A 5 -5.44 -20.80 5.16
CA ILE A 5 -5.91 -19.80 4.17
C ILE A 5 -4.80 -19.51 3.15
N ILE A 6 -3.55 -19.40 3.62
CA ILE A 6 -2.38 -19.17 2.76
C ILE A 6 -2.25 -20.32 1.73
N ARG A 7 -2.43 -21.57 2.18
CA ARG A 7 -2.39 -22.75 1.30
C ARG A 7 -3.59 -22.81 0.36
N ALA A 8 -4.80 -22.58 0.86
CA ALA A 8 -6.03 -22.68 0.07
C ALA A 8 -6.08 -21.64 -1.07
N ILE A 9 -5.56 -20.43 -0.83
CA ILE A 9 -5.53 -19.35 -1.83
C ILE A 9 -4.28 -19.47 -2.74
N GLY A 10 -3.30 -20.30 -2.37
CA GLY A 10 -2.08 -20.49 -3.16
C GLY A 10 -1.15 -19.28 -3.13
N ILE A 11 -1.08 -18.57 -2.00
CA ILE A 11 -0.17 -17.43 -1.85
C ILE A 11 1.28 -17.95 -1.89
N ARG A 12 2.07 -17.45 -2.84
CA ARG A 12 3.46 -17.90 -3.02
C ARG A 12 4.32 -17.37 -1.88
N ARG A 13 5.31 -18.14 -1.44
CA ARG A 13 6.27 -17.73 -0.41
C ARG A 13 6.93 -16.37 -0.72
N LYS A 14 7.33 -16.14 -1.98
CA LYS A 14 7.93 -14.87 -2.40
C LYS A 14 6.99 -13.67 -2.26
N ASP A 15 5.68 -13.87 -2.38
CA ASP A 15 4.69 -12.80 -2.22
C ASP A 15 4.56 -12.44 -0.73
N LEU A 16 4.57 -13.44 0.16
CA LEU A 16 4.63 -13.22 1.61
C LEU A 16 5.92 -12.51 2.03
N GLU A 17 7.08 -12.95 1.50
CA GLU A 17 8.37 -12.31 1.79
C GLU A 17 8.37 -10.84 1.36
N LEU A 18 7.80 -10.52 0.20
CA LEU A 18 7.65 -9.13 -0.26
C LEU A 18 6.67 -8.34 0.61
N PHE A 19 5.54 -8.93 0.99
CA PHE A 19 4.59 -8.31 1.93
C PHE A 19 5.27 -7.98 3.27
N TYR A 20 6.02 -8.90 3.86
CA TYR A 20 6.71 -8.67 5.13
C TYR A 20 7.81 -7.59 5.03
N LYS A 21 8.49 -7.47 3.88
CA LYS A 21 9.40 -6.34 3.63
C LYS A 21 8.64 -5.00 3.65
N ILE A 22 7.51 -4.93 2.95
CA ILE A 22 6.67 -3.73 2.91
C ILE A 22 6.10 -3.38 4.29
N GLU A 23 5.62 -4.39 5.04
CA GLU A 23 5.15 -4.23 6.41
C GLU A 23 6.24 -3.67 7.33
N SER A 24 7.44 -4.25 7.26
CA SER A 24 8.59 -3.77 8.03
C SER A 24 8.91 -2.30 7.71
N VAL A 25 8.86 -1.91 6.43
CA VAL A 25 9.05 -0.51 6.02
C VAL A 25 7.97 0.39 6.63
N ILE A 26 6.68 0.04 6.52
CA ILE A 26 5.58 0.88 7.03
C ILE A 26 5.66 1.02 8.55
N GLN A 27 5.89 -0.08 9.27
CA GLN A 27 5.94 -0.09 10.73
C GLN A 27 7.15 0.67 11.30
N ASN A 28 8.24 0.78 10.53
CA ASN A 28 9.44 1.51 10.94
C ASN A 28 9.54 2.89 10.29
N CYS A 29 8.58 3.28 9.43
CA CYS A 29 8.63 4.60 8.81
C CYS A 29 8.26 5.65 9.86
N GLY A 30 9.09 6.69 9.96
CA GLY A 30 8.82 7.80 10.87
C GLY A 30 7.61 8.63 10.42
N ASP A 31 7.21 9.56 11.28
CA ASP A 31 6.22 10.56 10.91
C ASP A 31 6.75 11.43 9.75
N VAL A 32 5.96 11.54 8.68
CA VAL A 32 6.29 12.41 7.54
C VAL A 32 5.59 13.73 7.73
N MET A 33 6.37 14.78 7.95
CA MET A 33 5.86 16.15 8.07
C MET A 33 5.65 16.75 6.66
N LEU A 34 4.40 16.93 6.26
CA LEU A 34 4.05 17.66 5.04
C LEU A 34 4.01 19.17 5.31
N ASP A 35 4.04 19.99 4.25
CA ASP A 35 3.81 21.42 4.42
C ASP A 35 2.36 21.66 4.87
N SER A 36 2.11 22.64 5.74
CA SER A 36 0.78 23.12 6.14
C SER A 36 -0.12 22.14 6.92
N ASP A 37 0.44 21.37 7.87
CA ASP A 37 -0.30 20.41 8.72
C ASP A 37 -1.13 19.37 7.95
N ARG A 38 -0.80 19.15 6.67
CA ARG A 38 -1.48 18.15 5.85
C ARG A 38 -1.12 16.75 6.34
N LEU A 39 -2.12 15.88 6.36
CA LEU A 39 -1.93 14.46 6.69
C LEU A 39 -1.40 13.69 5.48
N VAL A 40 -0.55 12.70 5.74
CA VAL A 40 -0.13 11.73 4.73
C VAL A 40 -1.33 10.91 4.27
N SER A 41 -1.57 10.90 2.96
CA SER A 41 -2.64 10.07 2.36
C SER A 41 -2.15 8.68 2.00
N CYS A 42 -3.04 7.69 2.03
CA CYS A 42 -2.77 6.32 1.56
C CYS A 42 -2.26 6.26 0.12
N HIS A 43 -2.72 7.18 -0.74
CA HIS A 43 -2.26 7.31 -2.12
C HIS A 43 -0.76 7.63 -2.21
N MET A 44 -0.25 8.53 -1.37
CA MET A 44 1.17 8.92 -1.36
C MET A 44 2.05 7.73 -0.96
N VAL A 45 1.66 7.04 0.12
CA VAL A 45 2.35 5.85 0.63
C VAL A 45 2.38 4.74 -0.42
N THR A 46 1.21 4.43 -1.01
CA THR A 46 1.09 3.39 -2.02
C THR A 46 1.97 3.68 -3.23
N ARG A 47 1.97 4.92 -3.74
CA ARG A 47 2.81 5.31 -4.87
C ARG A 47 4.31 5.24 -4.55
N ALA A 48 4.70 5.64 -3.35
CA ALA A 48 6.09 5.54 -2.91
C ALA A 48 6.57 4.08 -2.83
N LEU A 49 5.77 3.19 -2.20
CA LEU A 49 6.08 1.76 -2.12
C LEU A 49 6.11 1.09 -3.50
N ALA A 50 5.16 1.42 -4.37
CA ALA A 50 5.11 0.92 -5.75
C ALA A 50 6.39 1.25 -6.52
N LYS A 51 6.94 2.47 -6.34
CA LYS A 51 8.19 2.90 -6.95
C LYS A 51 9.37 2.04 -6.48
N PHE A 52 9.53 1.83 -5.17
CA PHE A 52 10.67 1.08 -4.65
C PHE A 52 10.57 -0.40 -4.98
N PHE A 53 9.45 -1.04 -4.63
CA PHE A 53 9.27 -2.48 -4.82
C PHE A 53 8.90 -2.88 -6.26
N GLN A 54 8.90 -1.93 -7.20
CA GLN A 54 8.55 -2.14 -8.61
C GLN A 54 7.19 -2.82 -8.81
N LEU A 55 6.23 -2.49 -7.94
CA LEU A 55 4.86 -3.00 -8.01
C LEU A 55 3.98 -2.03 -8.80
N LYS A 56 2.92 -2.56 -9.40
CA LYS A 56 1.82 -1.72 -9.88
C LYS A 56 1.00 -1.25 -8.68
N TYR A 57 0.40 -0.07 -8.80
CA TYR A 57 -0.63 0.39 -7.88
C TYR A 57 -1.91 0.70 -8.63
N VAL A 58 -3.02 0.72 -7.90
CA VAL A 58 -4.33 1.13 -8.39
C VAL A 58 -4.88 2.19 -7.43
N ASP A 59 -5.50 3.21 -8.01
CA ASP A 59 -6.30 4.21 -7.29
C ASP A 59 -7.78 3.85 -7.46
N GLY A 60 -8.60 4.11 -6.44
CA GLY A 60 -10.00 3.78 -6.50
C GLY A 60 -10.76 4.13 -5.22
N HIS A 61 -11.75 3.31 -4.89
CA HIS A 61 -12.51 3.43 -3.65
C HIS A 61 -12.47 2.15 -2.82
N PHE A 62 -12.51 2.32 -1.51
CA PHE A 62 -12.79 1.29 -0.52
C PHE A 62 -14.23 1.43 0.01
N GLY A 63 -14.94 0.31 0.15
CA GLY A 63 -16.27 0.26 0.78
C GLY A 63 -17.39 0.80 -0.11
N ASP A 64 -17.52 0.25 -1.32
CA ASP A 64 -18.60 0.59 -2.27
C ASP A 64 -18.67 2.10 -2.61
N GLY A 65 -17.51 2.71 -2.85
CA GLY A 65 -17.42 4.14 -3.17
C GLY A 65 -17.31 5.08 -1.96
N ALA A 66 -17.32 4.56 -0.72
CA ALA A 66 -17.34 5.39 0.47
C ALA A 66 -16.05 6.21 0.68
N TRP A 67 -14.88 5.62 0.39
CA TRP A 67 -13.59 6.25 0.69
C TRP A 67 -12.65 6.15 -0.49
N GLU A 68 -12.04 7.25 -0.92
CA GLU A 68 -10.94 7.21 -1.87
C GLU A 68 -9.76 6.42 -1.28
N HIS A 69 -9.16 5.55 -2.08
CA HIS A 69 -8.14 4.62 -1.61
C HIS A 69 -7.14 4.22 -2.69
N SER A 70 -5.97 3.71 -2.28
CA SER A 70 -5.02 3.05 -3.19
C SER A 70 -4.46 1.78 -2.57
N TRP A 71 -4.11 0.83 -3.44
CA TRP A 71 -3.48 -0.42 -3.04
C TRP A 71 -2.42 -0.86 -4.06
N LEU A 72 -1.49 -1.71 -3.61
CA LEU A 72 -0.47 -2.32 -4.45
C LEU A 72 -0.98 -3.64 -5.04
N ILE A 73 -0.57 -3.96 -6.26
CA ILE A 73 -0.90 -5.23 -6.92
C ILE A 73 0.28 -6.20 -6.75
N LEU A 74 0.05 -7.29 -6.01
CA LEU A 74 1.07 -8.32 -5.70
C LEU A 74 0.92 -9.59 -6.57
N GLY A 75 -0.15 -9.69 -7.35
CA GLY A 75 -0.45 -10.81 -8.23
C GLY A 75 -1.77 -10.61 -8.95
N LYS A 76 -2.32 -11.69 -9.52
CA LYS A 76 -3.61 -11.64 -10.25
C LYS A 76 -4.78 -11.25 -9.34
N ASP A 77 -4.84 -11.85 -8.16
CA ASP A 77 -5.98 -11.76 -7.23
C ASP A 77 -5.51 -11.38 -5.81
N LEU A 78 -4.33 -10.75 -5.70
CA LEU A 78 -3.68 -10.45 -4.42
C LEU A 78 -3.22 -8.99 -4.43
N ILE A 79 -3.65 -8.25 -3.43
CA ILE A 79 -3.28 -6.85 -3.24
C ILE A 79 -2.68 -6.63 -1.86
N ILE A 80 -1.89 -5.57 -1.72
CA ILE A 80 -1.45 -5.06 -0.43
C ILE A 80 -2.15 -3.73 -0.22
N ASP A 81 -3.01 -3.69 0.78
CA ASP A 81 -3.54 -2.45 1.31
C ASP A 81 -2.50 -1.86 2.27
N ALA A 82 -1.86 -0.76 1.85
CA ALA A 82 -0.80 -0.13 2.63
C ALA A 82 -1.35 0.71 3.80
N TYR A 83 -2.68 0.87 3.90
CA TYR A 83 -3.35 1.61 4.96
C TYR A 83 -4.04 0.65 5.94
N PRO A 84 -4.10 0.95 7.25
CA PRO A 84 -3.65 2.19 7.88
C PRO A 84 -2.12 2.33 7.99
N TRP A 85 -1.62 3.49 7.59
CA TRP A 85 -0.26 3.93 7.90
C TRP A 85 -0.20 4.27 9.39
N SER A 86 0.85 3.82 10.08
CA SER A 86 1.13 4.12 11.50
C SER A 86 0.02 3.80 12.52
N MET A 87 -1.02 3.03 12.19
CA MET A 87 -2.00 2.52 13.18
C MET A 87 -1.74 1.07 13.57
N VAL A 88 -2.35 0.68 14.70
CA VAL A 88 -2.35 -0.69 15.23
C VAL A 88 -2.91 -1.67 14.19
N GLY A 89 -2.01 -2.37 13.50
CA GLY A 89 -2.36 -3.38 12.49
C GLY A 89 -1.43 -3.43 11.28
N GLY A 90 -0.87 -2.28 10.86
CA GLY A 90 -0.01 -2.20 9.67
C GLY A 90 -0.74 -2.51 8.36
N PRO A 91 -0.01 -2.70 7.24
CA PRO A 91 -0.60 -3.05 5.96
C PRO A 91 -1.30 -4.41 6.01
N THR A 92 -2.28 -4.61 5.14
CA THR A 92 -3.01 -5.87 5.01
C THR A 92 -2.81 -6.53 3.66
N LEU A 93 -2.56 -7.83 3.69
CA LEU A 93 -2.52 -8.67 2.49
C LEU A 93 -3.94 -9.19 2.21
N VAL A 94 -4.51 -8.79 1.07
CA VAL A 94 -5.93 -9.05 0.76
C VAL A 94 -6.05 -9.86 -0.53
N HIS A 95 -6.77 -10.96 -0.47
CA HIS A 95 -7.18 -11.71 -1.65
C HIS A 95 -8.46 -11.11 -2.23
N VAL A 96 -8.46 -10.73 -3.49
CA VAL A 96 -9.56 -10.07 -4.21
C VAL A 96 -10.08 -10.88 -5.41
N GLY A 97 -9.86 -12.20 -5.39
CA GLY A 97 -10.35 -13.12 -6.42
C GLY A 97 -11.89 -13.15 -6.53
N LEU A 98 -12.41 -13.79 -7.57
CA LEU A 98 -13.84 -13.80 -7.93
C LEU A 98 -14.80 -14.12 -6.76
N MET A 99 -14.42 -15.07 -5.91
CA MET A 99 -15.23 -15.51 -4.76
C MET A 99 -14.90 -14.78 -3.46
N SER A 100 -13.98 -13.81 -3.49
CA SER A 100 -13.60 -13.06 -2.29
C SER A 100 -14.64 -11.99 -1.99
N PRO A 101 -15.16 -11.90 -0.74
CA PRO A 101 -16.05 -10.81 -0.36
C PRO A 101 -15.35 -9.44 -0.45
N TRP A 102 -14.02 -9.40 -0.29
CA TRP A 102 -13.22 -8.19 -0.40
C TRP A 102 -13.22 -7.60 -1.80
N ARG A 103 -13.45 -8.40 -2.85
CA ARG A 103 -13.43 -7.92 -4.24
C ARG A 103 -14.37 -6.74 -4.48
N ARG A 104 -15.55 -6.74 -3.83
CA ARG A 104 -16.54 -5.65 -3.97
C ARG A 104 -16.17 -4.41 -3.19
N LEU A 105 -15.30 -4.54 -2.19
CA LEU A 105 -14.86 -3.41 -1.38
C LEU A 105 -13.81 -2.58 -2.11
N TYR A 106 -12.97 -3.18 -2.96
CA TYR A 106 -11.94 -2.47 -3.72
C TYR A 106 -12.38 -2.26 -5.17
N THR A 107 -12.76 -1.02 -5.51
CA THR A 107 -13.23 -0.67 -6.86
C THR A 107 -12.30 0.36 -7.48
N GLU A 108 -11.68 0.03 -8.61
CA GLU A 108 -10.81 0.95 -9.36
C GLU A 108 -11.59 2.18 -9.84
N PHE A 109 -10.99 3.36 -9.65
CA PHE A 109 -11.58 4.63 -10.04
C PHE A 109 -10.50 5.70 -10.20
N GLU A 110 -10.57 6.49 -11.27
CA GLU A 110 -9.63 7.57 -11.48
C GLU A 110 -9.94 8.75 -10.57
N ILE A 111 -8.94 9.22 -9.82
CA ILE A 111 -9.09 10.35 -8.88
C ILE A 111 -8.34 11.58 -9.43
N PRO A 112 -9.02 12.56 -10.05
CA PRO A 112 -8.35 13.67 -10.73
C PRO A 112 -7.48 14.54 -9.82
N ARG A 113 -7.86 14.68 -8.54
CA ARG A 113 -7.10 15.52 -7.59
C ARG A 113 -5.68 15.02 -7.31
N LEU A 114 -5.41 13.73 -7.52
CA LEU A 114 -4.06 13.14 -7.38
C LEU A 114 -3.09 13.55 -8.50
N LYS A 115 -3.56 14.29 -9.52
CA LYS A 115 -2.74 14.84 -10.60
C LYS A 115 -2.18 16.24 -10.28
N LYS A 116 -2.65 16.89 -9.21
CA LYS A 116 -2.20 18.22 -8.80
C LYS A 116 -0.73 18.21 -8.36
N ASP A 117 0.00 19.29 -8.64
CA ASP A 117 1.43 19.36 -8.32
C ASP A 117 1.72 19.36 -6.81
N THR A 118 0.79 19.86 -6.01
CA THR A 118 0.86 19.77 -4.54
C THR A 118 0.94 18.32 -4.08
N PHE A 119 0.06 17.46 -4.61
CA PHE A 119 0.06 16.03 -4.31
C PHE A 119 1.38 15.36 -4.74
N LYS A 120 1.91 15.71 -5.91
CA LYS A 120 3.20 15.17 -6.39
C LYS A 120 4.35 15.56 -5.46
N LYS A 121 4.42 16.83 -5.05
CA LYS A 121 5.45 17.33 -4.11
C LYS A 121 5.37 16.62 -2.77
N ASP A 122 4.17 16.45 -2.22
CA ASP A 122 3.97 15.73 -0.96
C ASP A 122 4.35 14.23 -1.12
N THR A 123 4.01 13.62 -2.25
CA THR A 123 4.40 12.23 -2.56
C THR A 123 5.93 12.06 -2.60
N ILE A 124 6.67 13.05 -3.10
CA ILE A 124 8.15 13.02 -3.10
C ILE A 124 8.67 12.96 -1.67
N LYS A 125 8.15 13.78 -0.74
CA LYS A 125 8.57 13.76 0.67
C LYS A 125 8.32 12.41 1.34
N VAL A 126 7.14 11.82 1.09
CA VAL A 126 6.81 10.47 1.59
C VAL A 126 7.75 9.42 0.98
N THR A 127 8.08 9.56 -0.30
CA THR A 127 9.03 8.67 -1.00
C THR A 127 10.42 8.75 -0.37
N GLU A 128 10.92 9.95 -0.08
CA GLU A 128 12.23 10.15 0.56
C GLU A 128 12.30 9.50 1.95
N GLU A 129 11.23 9.60 2.75
CA GLU A 129 11.22 8.98 4.07
C GLU A 129 11.15 7.45 4.02
N ILE A 130 10.36 6.91 3.09
CA ILE A 130 10.36 5.47 2.80
C ILE A 130 11.75 5.00 2.34
N GLU A 131 12.45 5.78 1.51
CA GLU A 131 13.80 5.46 1.06
C GLU A 131 14.79 5.38 2.23
N LYS A 132 14.78 6.38 3.12
CA LYS A 132 15.61 6.38 4.33
C LYS A 132 15.33 5.16 5.18
N THR A 133 14.05 4.81 5.33
CA THR A 133 13.62 3.65 6.12
C THR A 133 14.11 2.35 5.50
N ILE A 134 13.95 2.16 4.19
CA ILE A 134 14.46 0.99 3.46
C ILE A 134 15.98 0.84 3.65
N LYS A 135 16.74 1.95 3.48
CA LYS A 135 18.20 1.95 3.66
C LYS A 135 18.59 1.60 5.09
N ARG A 136 17.91 2.17 6.08
CA ARG A 136 18.15 1.88 7.52
C ARG A 136 17.90 0.42 7.86
N LEU A 137 16.87 -0.18 7.27
CA LEU A 137 16.52 -1.59 7.49
C LEU A 137 17.40 -2.57 6.70
N GLY A 138 18.24 -2.08 5.77
CA GLY A 138 19.07 -2.94 4.91
C GLY A 138 18.24 -3.83 3.98
N ILE A 139 17.03 -3.43 3.62
CA ILE A 139 16.15 -4.21 2.75
C ILE A 139 16.70 -4.15 1.32
N SER A 140 17.05 -5.33 0.78
CA SER A 140 17.32 -5.49 -0.64
C SER A 140 16.01 -5.44 -1.42
N ILE A 141 15.96 -4.55 -2.39
CA ILE A 141 14.85 -4.39 -3.33
C ILE A 141 15.15 -5.17 -4.61
#